data_AF-A0AAV8TU56-F1
#
_entry.id   AF-A0AAV8TU56-F1
#
_cell.length_a   1.000
_cell.length_b   1.000
_cell.length_c   1.000
_cell.angle_alpha   90.00
_cell.angle_beta   90.00
_cell.angle_gamma   90.00
#
_symmetry.space_group_name_H-M   'P 1'
#
loop_
_entity.id
_entity.type
_entity.pdbx_description
1 polymer ?
#
loop_
_entity_poly.entity_id
_entity_poly.type
_entity_poly.pdbx_seq_one_letter_code
_entity_poly.pdbx_strand_id
1 'polypeptide(L)'
;MESLLRSLTGQDPNPEDYRNVEFWSTPERAGWMTKQGDYIKTWRRRWFVLKQGKLLWFKDNLVTRSSIPRGVIPVGKCLTVKGAEDVLNKPFAFELSTSQETMYFVADSDKEKEDWINSIGRSIVQHSRSVTDSEVVDYDTSR
;
A
#
# COMPACT_ATOMS: atom_id res chain seq x y z
N MET A 1 0.35 14.56 9.75
CA MET A 1 0.21 13.74 10.97
C MET A 1 -1.18 13.13 11.13
N GLU A 2 -2.25 13.77 10.65
CA GLU A 2 -3.62 13.27 10.83
C GLU A 2 -4.05 12.11 9.92
N SER A 3 -3.43 11.93 8.74
CA SER A 3 -3.75 10.80 7.84
C SER A 3 -3.37 9.44 8.46
N LEU A 4 -2.29 9.41 9.24
CA LEU A 4 -1.80 8.23 9.94
C LEU A 4 -2.69 7.88 11.14
N LEU A 5 -3.18 8.86 11.90
CA LEU A 5 -4.14 8.62 13.00
C LEU A 5 -5.49 8.03 12.54
N ARG A 6 -5.86 8.18 11.25
CA ARG A 6 -7.08 7.58 10.68
C ARG A 6 -6.91 6.11 10.30
N SER A 7 -5.77 5.71 9.72
CA SER A 7 -5.46 4.27 9.54
C SER A 7 -5.44 3.55 10.90
N LEU A 8 -5.08 4.32 11.93
CA LEU A 8 -5.02 3.93 13.33
C LEU A 8 -6.38 3.80 14.06
N THR A 9 -7.56 4.01 13.46
CA THR A 9 -8.84 3.86 14.21
C THR A 9 -9.89 2.99 13.51
N GLY A 10 -9.58 2.44 12.34
CA GLY A 10 -10.60 1.83 11.48
C GLY A 10 -11.56 2.86 10.89
N GLN A 11 -11.25 4.16 11.01
CA GLN A 11 -11.87 5.20 10.21
C GLN A 11 -11.39 5.10 8.77
N ASP A 12 -12.27 5.45 7.84
CA ASP A 12 -11.93 5.49 6.42
C ASP A 12 -10.72 6.45 6.19
N PRO A 13 -9.83 6.12 5.24
CA PRO A 13 -8.65 6.90 4.93
C PRO A 13 -9.01 8.34 4.52
N ASN A 14 -8.09 9.28 4.70
CA ASN A 14 -8.32 10.67 4.27
C ASN A 14 -8.54 10.69 2.75
N PRO A 15 -9.66 11.27 2.24
CA PRO A 15 -9.91 11.38 0.80
C PRO A 15 -8.76 12.00 0.00
N GLU A 16 -8.01 12.94 0.59
CA GLU A 16 -6.84 13.55 -0.05
C GLU A 16 -5.74 12.53 -0.39
N ASP A 17 -5.66 11.43 0.37
CA ASP A 17 -4.66 10.38 0.14
C ASP A 17 -4.98 9.57 -1.11
N TYR A 18 -6.18 9.64 -1.70
CA TYR A 18 -6.54 8.82 -2.88
C TYR A 18 -7.39 9.51 -3.95
N ARG A 19 -7.85 10.75 -3.74
CA ARG A 19 -8.76 11.45 -4.67
C ARG A 19 -8.25 11.57 -6.11
N ASN A 20 -6.93 11.65 -6.29
CA ASN A 20 -6.30 11.77 -7.61
C ASN A 20 -5.98 10.41 -8.25
N VAL A 21 -6.32 9.30 -7.58
CA VAL A 21 -6.05 7.95 -8.07
C VAL A 21 -7.26 7.36 -8.76
N GLU A 22 -7.13 7.10 -10.05
CA GLU A 22 -8.15 6.45 -10.86
C GLU A 22 -8.15 4.93 -10.67
N PHE A 23 -8.31 4.47 -9.43
CA PHE A 23 -8.22 3.05 -9.06
C PHE A 23 -9.31 2.18 -9.72
N TRP A 24 -10.38 2.79 -10.23
CA TRP A 24 -11.46 2.11 -10.96
C TRP A 24 -11.14 1.83 -12.44
N SER A 25 -10.01 2.34 -12.96
CA SER A 25 -9.66 2.25 -14.39
C SER A 25 -8.23 1.73 -14.60
N THR A 26 -8.12 0.58 -15.28
CA THR A 26 -6.87 -0.06 -15.71
C THR A 26 -5.80 -0.09 -14.60
N PRO A 27 -6.04 -0.82 -13.50
CA PRO A 27 -5.08 -0.91 -12.41
C PRO A 27 -3.78 -1.59 -12.85
N GLU A 28 -2.65 -1.22 -12.25
CA GLU A 28 -1.36 -1.90 -12.48
C GLU A 28 -1.44 -3.35 -12.01
N ARG A 29 -2.15 -3.57 -10.91
CA ARG A 29 -2.56 -4.88 -10.41
C ARG A 29 -3.82 -4.73 -9.58
N ALA A 30 -4.70 -5.72 -9.67
CA ALA A 30 -5.82 -5.87 -8.75
C ALA A 30 -6.05 -7.35 -8.44
N GLY A 31 -6.49 -7.66 -7.22
CA GLY A 31 -6.63 -9.04 -6.79
C GLY A 31 -7.00 -9.17 -5.33
N TRP A 32 -7.44 -10.37 -4.95
CA TRP A 32 -7.72 -10.69 -3.55
C TRP A 32 -6.44 -10.98 -2.78
N MET A 33 -6.33 -10.42 -1.58
CA MET A 33 -5.35 -10.82 -0.58
C MET A 33 -5.98 -10.82 0.80
N THR A 34 -5.39 -11.56 1.72
CA THR A 34 -5.76 -11.54 3.14
C THR A 34 -4.75 -10.69 3.90
N LYS A 35 -5.16 -9.56 4.49
CA LYS A 35 -4.29 -8.72 5.32
C LYS A 35 -4.45 -9.02 6.80
N GLN A 36 -3.37 -8.88 7.56
CA GLN A 36 -3.45 -8.80 9.01
C GLN A 36 -4.00 -7.43 9.43
N GLY A 37 -4.88 -7.38 10.42
CA GLY A 37 -5.36 -6.14 11.03
C GLY A 37 -4.27 -5.43 11.83
N ASP A 38 -4.30 -4.11 11.85
CA ASP A 38 -3.17 -3.30 12.34
C ASP A 38 -3.12 -3.33 13.89
N TYR A 39 -4.28 -3.26 14.55
CA TYR A 39 -4.43 -3.42 16.00
C TYR A 39 -4.74 -4.84 16.43
N ILE A 40 -5.95 -5.27 16.06
CA ILE A 40 -6.41 -6.61 16.32
C ILE A 40 -5.90 -7.44 15.15
N LYS A 41 -4.90 -8.29 15.44
CA LYS A 41 -4.15 -9.12 14.47
C LYS A 41 -4.98 -10.22 13.78
N THR A 42 -6.28 -9.97 13.59
CA THR A 42 -7.22 -10.74 12.77
C THR A 42 -6.86 -10.64 11.30
N TRP A 43 -7.07 -11.72 10.55
CA TRP A 43 -6.84 -11.78 9.12
C TRP A 43 -8.14 -11.51 8.36
N ARG A 44 -8.10 -10.60 7.39
CA ARG A 44 -9.29 -10.16 6.64
C ARG A 44 -9.01 -10.16 5.14
N ARG A 45 -9.85 -10.88 4.39
CA ARG A 45 -9.83 -10.88 2.92
C ARG A 45 -10.32 -9.54 2.38
N ARG A 46 -9.55 -8.92 1.50
CA ARG A 46 -9.83 -7.61 0.89
C ARG A 46 -9.41 -7.62 -0.57
N TRP A 47 -10.12 -6.84 -1.38
CA TRP A 47 -9.76 -6.62 -2.77
C TRP A 47 -8.76 -5.49 -2.85
N PHE A 48 -7.55 -5.78 -3.31
CA PHE A 48 -6.48 -4.81 -3.43
C PHE A 48 -6.38 -4.26 -4.84
N VAL A 49 -5.99 -3.00 -4.94
CA VAL A 49 -5.69 -2.30 -6.19
C VAL A 49 -4.38 -1.54 -6.03
N LEU A 50 -3.42 -1.80 -6.91
CA LEU A 50 -2.20 -1.01 -7.08
C LEU A 50 -2.38 -0.09 -8.28
N LYS A 51 -2.25 1.22 -8.05
CA LYS A 51 -2.38 2.25 -9.09
C LYS A 51 -1.68 3.54 -8.68
N GLN A 52 -0.88 4.11 -9.57
CA GLN A 52 -0.26 5.44 -9.42
C GLN A 52 0.49 5.58 -8.08
N GLY A 53 1.28 4.57 -7.73
CA GLY A 53 2.09 4.58 -6.51
C GLY A 53 1.28 4.44 -5.22
N LYS A 54 0.02 4.01 -5.30
CA LYS A 54 -0.82 3.74 -4.13
C LYS A 54 -1.34 2.30 -4.19
N LEU A 55 -1.22 1.62 -3.06
CA LEU A 55 -1.86 0.33 -2.82
C LEU A 55 -3.10 0.57 -1.95
N LEU A 56 -4.28 0.38 -2.53
CA LEU A 56 -5.58 0.59 -1.90
C LEU A 56 -6.26 -0.76 -1.67
N TRP A 57 -7.17 -0.85 -0.71
CA TRP A 57 -8.01 -2.04 -0.57
C TRP A 57 -9.46 -1.73 -0.24
N PHE A 58 -10.34 -2.62 -0.70
CA PHE A 58 -11.79 -2.50 -0.62
C PHE A 58 -12.40 -3.76 0.01
N LYS A 59 -13.67 -3.65 0.40
CA LYS A 59 -14.42 -4.79 0.96
C LYS A 59 -14.66 -5.87 -0.09
N ASP A 60 -14.90 -5.47 -1.33
CA ASP A 60 -15.21 -6.32 -2.47
C ASP A 60 -14.53 -5.82 -3.76
N ASN A 61 -14.67 -6.59 -4.84
CA ASN A 61 -14.08 -6.31 -6.14
C ASN A 61 -14.93 -5.39 -7.02
N LEU A 62 -16.10 -4.94 -6.56
CA LEU A 62 -16.98 -4.01 -7.30
C LEU A 62 -16.52 -2.57 -7.05
N VAL A 63 -15.31 -2.27 -7.53
CA VAL A 63 -14.67 -0.98 -7.34
C VAL A 63 -15.11 -0.02 -8.44
N THR A 64 -15.80 1.05 -8.04
CA THR A 64 -16.32 2.12 -8.88
C THR A 64 -15.66 3.44 -8.51
N ARG A 65 -15.90 4.49 -9.30
CA ARG A 65 -15.41 5.85 -8.99
C ARG A 65 -15.87 6.38 -7.63
N SER A 66 -17.04 5.95 -7.15
CA SER A 66 -17.60 6.35 -5.85
C SER A 66 -17.19 5.43 -4.70
N SER A 67 -16.44 4.35 -4.96
CA SER A 67 -16.04 3.41 -3.92
C SER A 67 -15.03 4.04 -2.96
N ILE A 68 -15.24 3.83 -1.66
CA ILE A 68 -14.34 4.33 -0.60
C ILE A 68 -13.38 3.20 -0.21
N PRO A 69 -12.06 3.38 -0.36
CA PRO A 69 -11.08 2.41 0.10
C PRO A 69 -11.10 2.31 1.62
N ARG A 70 -10.78 1.14 2.15
CA ARG A 70 -10.64 0.88 3.59
C ARG A 70 -9.25 1.19 4.13
N GLY A 71 -8.33 1.51 3.24
CA GLY A 71 -7.03 2.06 3.54
C GLY A 71 -6.20 2.21 2.29
N VAL A 72 -5.12 2.97 2.44
CA VAL A 72 -4.24 3.41 1.37
C VAL A 72 -2.82 3.36 1.89
N ILE A 73 -1.92 2.74 1.13
CA ILE A 73 -0.48 2.74 1.38
C ILE A 73 0.20 3.46 0.22
N PRO A 74 0.84 4.62 0.46
CA PRO A 74 1.70 5.25 -0.53
C PRO A 74 3.00 4.43 -0.67
N VAL A 75 3.10 3.63 -1.74
CA VAL A 75 4.21 2.66 -1.87
C VAL A 75 5.57 3.34 -2.03
N GLY A 76 5.62 4.60 -2.49
CA GLY A 76 6.85 5.39 -2.51
C GLY A 76 7.48 5.64 -1.12
N LYS A 77 6.73 5.42 -0.03
CA LYS A 77 7.23 5.48 1.36
C LYS A 77 7.61 4.11 1.93
N CYS A 78 7.41 3.03 1.18
CA CYS A 78 7.79 1.69 1.62
C CYS A 78 9.28 1.45 1.40
N LEU A 79 9.90 0.78 2.36
CA LEU A 79 11.32 0.45 2.36
C LEU A 79 11.58 -0.90 1.70
N THR A 80 10.74 -1.89 1.99
CA THR A 80 10.93 -3.27 1.51
C THR A 80 9.60 -3.97 1.26
N VAL A 81 9.59 -4.88 0.29
CA VAL A 81 8.55 -5.89 0.09
C VAL A 81 9.24 -7.24 -0.11
N LYS A 82 8.88 -8.27 0.66
CA LYS A 82 9.53 -9.59 0.63
C LYS A 82 8.65 -10.69 1.21
N GLY A 83 9.00 -11.95 0.95
CA GLY A 83 8.38 -13.11 1.58
C GLY A 83 8.46 -13.07 3.11
N ALA A 84 7.43 -13.62 3.76
CA ALA A 84 7.27 -13.63 5.22
C ALA A 84 6.77 -15.00 5.72
N GLU A 85 6.91 -16.06 4.91
CA GLU A 85 6.43 -17.41 5.22
C GLU A 85 7.07 -17.96 6.49
N ASP A 86 8.38 -17.82 6.64
CA ASP A 86 9.13 -18.29 7.82
C ASP A 86 8.80 -17.47 9.08
N VAL A 87 8.54 -16.18 8.92
CA VAL A 87 8.24 -15.26 10.02
C VAL A 87 6.84 -15.50 10.57
N LEU A 88 5.87 -15.76 9.69
CA LEU A 88 4.46 -15.90 10.06
C LEU A 88 4.01 -17.35 10.20
N ASN A 89 4.82 -18.32 9.77
CA ASN A 89 4.44 -19.71 9.59
C ASN A 89 3.12 -19.83 8.79
N LYS A 90 3.04 -19.09 7.68
CA LYS A 90 1.88 -19.05 6.78
C LYS A 90 2.34 -19.18 5.32
N PRO A 91 1.79 -20.12 4.54
CA PRO A 91 2.13 -20.22 3.13
C PRO A 91 1.68 -18.97 2.38
N PHE A 92 2.44 -18.61 1.35
CA PHE A 92 2.16 -17.50 0.44
C PHE A 92 2.08 -16.13 1.13
N ALA A 93 2.74 -16.01 2.29
CA ALA A 93 2.76 -14.79 3.07
C ALA A 93 3.90 -13.88 2.64
N PHE A 94 3.66 -12.58 2.64
CA PHE A 94 4.67 -11.57 2.38
C PHE A 94 4.44 -10.35 3.26
N GLU A 95 5.48 -9.54 3.43
CA GLU A 95 5.46 -8.31 4.20
C GLU A 95 5.75 -7.09 3.34
N LEU A 96 5.19 -5.95 3.76
CA LEU A 96 5.49 -4.62 3.25
C LEU A 96 5.87 -3.73 4.42
N SER A 97 7.11 -3.25 4.43
CA SER A 97 7.65 -2.45 5.54
C SER A 97 7.78 -0.99 5.14
N THR A 98 7.41 -0.10 6.06
CA THR A 98 7.66 1.34 6.04
C THR A 98 8.64 1.68 7.16
N SER A 99 8.99 2.96 7.34
CA SER A 99 9.77 3.41 8.51
C SER A 99 9.00 3.33 9.83
N GLN A 100 7.67 3.15 9.80
CA GLN A 100 6.81 3.20 10.97
C GLN A 100 6.25 1.82 11.35
N GLU A 101 5.97 0.98 10.36
CA GLU A 101 5.32 -0.31 10.57
C GLU A 101 5.65 -1.33 9.47
N THR A 102 5.49 -2.61 9.83
CA THR A 102 5.49 -3.75 8.91
C THR A 102 4.09 -4.32 8.81
N MET A 103 3.57 -4.37 7.59
CA MET A 103 2.26 -4.92 7.27
C MET A 103 2.42 -6.30 6.64
N TYR A 104 1.48 -7.20 6.93
CA TYR A 104 1.52 -8.58 6.46
C TYR A 104 0.31 -8.96 5.63
N PHE A 105 0.57 -9.71 4.56
CA PHE A 105 -0.41 -10.16 3.59
C PHE A 105 -0.21 -11.64 3.29
N VAL A 106 -1.29 -12.30 2.88
CA VAL A 106 -1.29 -13.68 2.36
C VAL A 106 -2.02 -13.67 1.03
N ALA A 107 -1.35 -14.16 -0.01
CA ALA A 107 -1.93 -14.37 -1.34
C ALA A 107 -2.60 -15.74 -1.46
N ASP A 108 -3.39 -15.95 -2.51
CA ASP A 108 -4.10 -17.22 -2.74
C ASP A 108 -3.19 -18.33 -3.32
N SER A 109 -2.01 -17.97 -3.84
CA SER A 109 -1.01 -18.91 -4.36
C SER A 109 0.39 -18.30 -4.32
N ASP A 110 1.42 -19.15 -4.48
CA ASP A 110 2.81 -18.69 -4.59
C ASP A 110 3.03 -17.78 -5.80
N LYS A 111 2.43 -18.11 -6.95
CA LYS A 111 2.45 -17.26 -8.13
C LYS A 111 1.88 -15.88 -7.84
N GLU A 112 0.71 -15.80 -7.22
CA GLU A 112 0.09 -14.52 -6.85
C GLU A 112 0.95 -13.73 -5.86
N LYS A 113 1.56 -14.40 -4.88
CA LYS A 113 2.49 -13.77 -3.93
C LYS A 113 3.65 -13.12 -4.67
N GLU A 114 4.37 -13.86 -5.52
CA GLU A 114 5.50 -13.35 -6.28
C GLU A 114 5.09 -12.19 -7.20
N ASP A 115 3.94 -12.33 -7.86
CA ASP A 115 3.35 -11.32 -8.71
C ASP A 115 3.04 -10.01 -7.97
N TRP A 116 2.50 -10.09 -6.75
CA TRP A 116 2.26 -8.95 -5.87
C TRP A 116 3.56 -8.31 -5.41
N ILE A 117 4.53 -9.09 -4.91
CA ILE A 117 5.86 -8.62 -4.51
C ILE A 117 6.52 -7.86 -5.66
N ASN A 118 6.53 -8.43 -6.86
CA ASN A 118 7.14 -7.82 -8.04
C ASN A 118 6.44 -6.54 -8.50
N SER A 119 5.10 -6.49 -8.42
CA SER A 119 4.35 -5.31 -8.84
C SER A 119 4.51 -4.16 -7.84
N ILE A 120 4.41 -4.45 -6.55
CA ILE A 120 4.65 -3.48 -5.48
C ILE A 120 6.11 -3.01 -5.53
N GLY A 121 7.07 -3.92 -5.63
CA GLY A 121 8.50 -3.60 -5.69
C GLY A 121 8.85 -2.65 -6.85
N ARG A 122 8.31 -2.91 -8.05
CA ARG A 122 8.45 -1.98 -9.19
C ARG A 122 7.85 -0.60 -8.90
N SER A 123 6.66 -0.58 -8.29
CA SER A 123 5.98 0.68 -7.95
C SER A 123 6.73 1.48 -6.87
N ILE A 124 7.34 0.82 -5.88
CA ILE A 124 8.24 1.45 -4.89
C ILE A 124 9.39 2.16 -5.60
N VAL A 125 10.11 1.46 -6.47
CA VAL A 125 11.25 2.03 -7.21
C VAL A 125 10.82 3.23 -8.06
N GLN A 126 9.69 3.12 -8.76
CA GLN A 126 9.15 4.20 -9.60
C GLN A 126 8.77 5.45 -8.81
N HIS A 127 8.22 5.31 -7.60
CA HIS A 127 7.63 6.42 -6.83
C HIS A 127 8.48 6.89 -5.63
N SER A 128 9.59 6.21 -5.32
CA SER A 128 10.51 6.56 -4.21
C SER A 128 11.29 7.85 -4.44
N ARG A 129 11.50 8.28 -5.69
CA ARG A 129 12.33 9.46 -6.04
C ARG A 129 11.58 10.79 -6.12
N SER A 130 10.25 10.79 -6.13
CA SER A 130 9.46 12.01 -6.30
C SER A 130 9.31 12.87 -5.03
N VAL A 131 9.94 12.48 -3.91
CA VAL A 131 9.86 13.23 -2.64
C VAL A 131 11.04 14.19 -2.45
N THR A 132 12.16 14.02 -3.15
CA THR A 132 13.36 14.86 -2.98
C THR A 132 13.37 16.14 -3.82
N ASP A 133 12.43 16.31 -4.75
CA ASP A 133 12.38 17.52 -5.61
C ASP A 133 11.75 18.73 -4.91
N SER A 134 11.24 18.57 -3.67
CA SER A 134 10.63 19.64 -2.88
C SER A 134 11.53 20.24 -1.80
N GLU A 135 12.79 19.80 -1.68
CA GLU A 135 13.73 20.29 -0.65
C GLU A 135 15.02 20.90 -1.21
N VAL A 136 14.99 21.44 -2.44
CA VAL A 136 16.03 22.41 -2.85
C VAL A 136 15.74 23.72 -2.15
N VAL A 137 16.19 23.84 -0.91
CA VAL A 137 16.31 25.13 -0.23
C VAL A 137 17.42 25.88 -0.96
N ASP A 138 17.04 26.89 -1.74
CA ASP A 138 17.96 27.86 -2.31
C ASP A 138 18.69 28.57 -1.16
N TYR A 139 19.85 28.03 -0.77
CA TYR A 139 20.84 28.78 0.00
C TYR A 139 21.55 29.74 -0.96
N ASP A 140 20.83 30.76 -1.44
CA ASP A 140 21.49 31.85 -2.11
C ASP A 140 22.25 32.69 -1.08
N THR A 141 23.56 32.69 -1.28
CA THR A 141 24.58 33.22 -0.41
C THR A 141 24.68 34.72 -0.70
N SER A 142 23.90 35.53 0.00
CA SER A 142 24.09 36.98 -0.04
C SER A 142 25.35 37.36 0.75
N ARG A 143 26.43 37.61 0.01
CA ARG A 143 27.60 38.39 0.42
C ARG A 143 27.67 39.67 -0.39
#